data_AF-A0A9D8XUC7-F1
#
_entry.id   AF-A0A9D8XUC7-F1
#
_cell.length_a   1.000
_cell.length_b   1.000
_cell.length_c   1.000
_cell.angle_alpha   90.00
_cell.angle_beta   90.00
_cell.angle_gamma   90.00
#
_symmetry.space_group_name_H-M   'P 1'
#
loop_
_entity.id
_entity.type
_entity.pdbx_description
1 polymer ?
#
loop_
_entity_poly.entity_id
_entity_poly.type
_entity_poly.pdbx_seq_one_letter_code
_entity_poly.pdbx_strand_id
1 'polypeptide(L)'
;MIRNYYISIAIAALLGIAACAVPANMITLCPDVVTNLERISMILLLASIPLALKLFQKKTEMISPDISEEEHYNISLHWANVRIWIVASALYVNEALFAVTKNSSMIFCCLIAAIVLVFFCRYKKR
;
A
#
# COMPACT_ATOMS: atom_id res chain seq x y z
N MET A 1 -14.05 4.15 9.09
CA MET A 1 -12.90 3.23 9.05
C MET A 1 -13.04 2.18 7.94
N ILE A 2 -14.05 1.30 8.02
CA ILE A 2 -14.48 0.38 6.94
C ILE A 2 -14.61 1.14 5.60
N ARG A 3 -15.31 2.28 5.59
CA ARG A 3 -15.54 3.09 4.39
C ARG A 3 -14.25 3.53 3.67
N ASN A 4 -13.28 4.13 4.35
CA ASN A 4 -12.04 4.61 3.70
C ASN A 4 -11.16 3.45 3.19
N TYR A 5 -11.15 2.33 3.91
CA TYR A 5 -10.48 1.11 3.49
C TYR A 5 -11.08 0.52 2.21
N TYR A 6 -12.41 0.39 2.13
CA TYR A 6 -13.07 -0.08 0.90
C TYR A 6 -12.95 0.92 -0.23
N ILE A 7 -12.92 2.23 0.07
CA ILE A 7 -12.66 3.26 -0.94
C ILE A 7 -11.24 3.10 -1.51
N SER A 8 -10.20 2.91 -0.69
CA SER A 8 -8.84 2.69 -1.19
C SER A 8 -8.73 1.41 -2.03
N ILE A 9 -9.39 0.32 -1.62
CA ILE A 9 -9.41 -0.92 -2.40
C ILE A 9 -10.16 -0.73 -3.72
N ALA A 10 -11.31 -0.06 -3.71
CA ALA A 10 -12.10 0.20 -4.91
C ALA A 10 -11.34 1.12 -5.89
N ILE A 11 -10.63 2.13 -5.39
CA ILE A 11 -9.78 3.01 -6.19
C ILE A 11 -8.63 2.22 -6.81
N ALA A 12 -7.92 1.41 -6.01
CA ALA A 12 -6.84 0.55 -6.52
C ALA A 12 -7.35 -0.42 -7.60
N ALA A 13 -8.48 -1.10 -7.36
CA ALA A 13 -9.07 -1.99 -8.34
C ALA A 13 -9.45 -1.27 -9.65
N LEU A 14 -10.06 -0.09 -9.56
CA LEU A 14 -10.40 0.74 -10.72
C LEU A 14 -9.16 1.22 -11.49
N LEU A 15 -8.11 1.65 -10.77
CA LEU A 15 -6.84 2.07 -11.36
C LEU A 15 -6.12 0.90 -12.02
N GLY A 16 -6.09 -0.27 -11.40
CA GLY A 16 -5.53 -1.49 -12.00
C GLY A 16 -6.26 -1.91 -13.29
N ILE A 17 -7.59 -1.86 -13.30
CA ILE A 17 -8.39 -2.17 -14.51
C ILE A 17 -8.13 -1.11 -15.60
N ALA A 18 -8.13 0.18 -15.25
CA ALA A 18 -7.82 1.26 -16.18
C ALA A 18 -6.40 1.11 -16.74
N ALA A 19 -5.42 0.80 -15.88
CA ALA A 19 -4.04 0.55 -16.25
C ALA A 19 -3.92 -0.61 -17.24
N CYS A 20 -4.70 -1.69 -17.11
CA CYS A 20 -4.75 -2.78 -18.08
C CYS A 20 -5.30 -2.32 -19.45
N ALA A 21 -6.29 -1.44 -19.47
CA ALA A 21 -6.96 -0.97 -20.69
C ALA A 21 -6.16 0.05 -21.51
N VAL A 22 -5.16 0.73 -20.92
CA VAL A 22 -4.28 1.66 -21.64
C VAL A 22 -3.37 0.90 -22.61
N PRO A 23 -3.34 1.21 -23.92
CA PRO A 23 -2.43 0.57 -24.86
C PRO A 23 -0.97 0.94 -24.53
N ALA A 24 -0.03 0.01 -24.74
CA ALA A 24 1.39 0.09 -24.33
C ALA A 24 2.24 1.16 -25.06
N ASN A 25 1.60 2.17 -25.65
CA ASN A 25 2.17 2.98 -26.71
C ASN A 25 2.71 4.33 -26.22
N MET A 26 2.69 4.60 -24.92
CA MET A 26 3.05 5.92 -24.40
C MET A 26 4.32 5.86 -23.57
N ILE A 27 5.28 6.66 -24.03
CA ILE A 27 6.59 7.00 -23.46
C ILE A 27 7.72 6.04 -23.85
N THR A 28 8.48 6.45 -24.86
CA THR A 28 9.84 5.96 -25.13
C THR A 28 10.80 6.49 -24.06
N LEU A 29 10.73 5.95 -22.84
CA LEU A 29 11.80 6.11 -21.86
C LEU A 29 12.98 5.22 -22.24
N CYS A 30 14.21 5.63 -21.88
CA CYS A 30 15.38 4.76 -21.98
C CYS A 30 15.14 3.45 -21.20
N PRO A 31 15.37 2.26 -21.81
CA PRO A 31 15.09 0.96 -21.19
C PRO A 31 15.74 0.77 -19.82
N ASP A 32 16.97 1.27 -19.65
CA ASP A 32 17.72 1.17 -18.39
C ASP A 32 17.07 1.97 -17.26
N VAL A 33 16.51 3.14 -17.57
CA VAL A 33 15.84 3.99 -16.59
C VAL A 33 14.54 3.33 -16.12
N VAL A 34 13.78 2.76 -17.05
CA VAL A 34 12.55 2.02 -16.75
C VAL A 34 12.86 0.83 -15.85
N THR A 35 13.83 0.01 -16.24
CA THR A 35 14.21 -1.20 -15.50
C THR A 35 14.69 -0.86 -14.07
N ASN A 36 15.43 0.23 -13.91
CA ASN A 36 15.89 0.67 -12.59
C ASN A 36 14.74 1.20 -11.73
N LEU A 37 13.83 1.99 -12.29
CA LEU A 37 12.62 2.46 -11.59
C LEU A 37 11.77 1.28 -11.13
N GLU A 38 11.62 0.28 -12.00
CA GLU A 38 10.87 -0.93 -11.68
C GLU A 38 11.48 -1.66 -10.47
N ARG A 39 12.78 -1.95 -10.52
CA ARG A 39 13.48 -2.61 -9.40
C ARG A 39 13.34 -1.84 -8.10
N ILE A 40 13.55 -0.51 -8.13
CA ILE A 40 13.43 0.35 -6.95
C ILE A 40 12.00 0.30 -6.40
N SER A 41 10.98 0.38 -7.27
CA SER A 41 9.58 0.37 -6.85
C SER A 41 9.13 -0.96 -6.23
N MET A 42 9.61 -2.10 -6.76
CA MET A 42 9.35 -3.41 -6.16
C MET A 42 9.99 -3.51 -4.78
N ILE A 43 11.26 -3.08 -4.64
CA ILE A 43 11.94 -3.06 -3.34
C ILE A 43 11.21 -2.17 -2.35
N LEU A 44 10.76 -0.99 -2.78
CA LEU A 44 9.98 -0.07 -1.95
C LEU A 44 8.67 -0.72 -1.47
N LEU A 45 7.95 -1.43 -2.34
CA LEU A 45 6.71 -2.11 -1.97
C LEU A 45 6.95 -3.29 -1.02
N LEU A 46 7.98 -4.10 -1.29
CA LEU A 46 8.36 -5.21 -0.42
C LEU A 46 8.85 -4.73 0.96
N ALA A 47 9.54 -3.59 1.03
CA ALA A 47 10.01 -3.00 2.27
C ALA A 47 8.91 -2.24 3.03
N SER A 48 7.96 -1.61 2.34
CA SER A 48 6.90 -0.81 2.96
C SER A 48 5.97 -1.65 3.83
N ILE A 49 5.70 -2.90 3.44
CA ILE A 49 4.86 -3.85 4.18
C ILE A 49 5.41 -4.14 5.60
N PRO A 50 6.62 -4.71 5.77
CA PRO A 50 7.17 -4.98 7.09
C PRO A 50 7.47 -3.69 7.86
N LEU A 51 7.85 -2.61 7.19
CA LEU A 51 8.07 -1.31 7.82
C LEU A 51 6.77 -0.77 8.45
N ALA A 52 5.66 -0.81 7.72
CA ALA A 52 4.35 -0.36 8.19
C ALA A 52 3.86 -1.19 9.38
N LEU A 53 4.07 -2.52 9.34
CA LEU A 53 3.71 -3.42 10.44
C LEU A 53 4.57 -3.17 11.69
N LYS A 54 5.90 -3.05 11.53
CA LYS A 54 6.83 -2.77 12.63
C LYS A 54 6.58 -1.41 13.26
N LEU A 55 6.28 -0.40 12.44
CA LEU A 55 5.98 0.95 12.92
C LEU A 55 4.66 0.97 13.71
N PHE A 56 3.64 0.26 13.23
CA PHE A 56 2.39 0.09 13.97
C PHE A 56 2.63 -0.57 15.34
N GLN A 57 3.31 -1.73 15.35
CA GLN A 57 3.60 -2.46 16.59
C GLN A 57 4.37 -1.59 17.60
N LYS A 58 5.48 -0.97 17.16
CA LYS A 58 6.30 -0.12 18.03
C LYS A 58 5.50 1.04 18.63
N LYS A 59 4.59 1.63 17.86
CA LYS A 59 3.78 2.76 18.32
C LYS A 59 2.64 2.34 19.23
N THR A 60 2.06 1.17 19.02
CA THR A 60 1.04 0.62 19.93
C THR A 60 1.64 0.10 21.25
N GLU A 61 2.85 -0.43 21.24
CA GLU A 61 3.55 -0.87 22.47
C GLU A 61 4.01 0.29 23.37
N MET A 62 4.21 1.47 22.79
CA MET A 62 4.59 2.69 23.52
C MET A 62 3.40 3.40 24.16
N ILE A 63 2.18 2.89 24.01
CA ILE A 63 0.99 3.50 24.61
C ILE A 63 1.01 3.22 26.12
N SER A 64 0.95 4.28 26.92
CA SER A 64 0.94 4.18 28.39
C SER A 64 -0.27 3.38 28.89
N PRO A 65 -0.13 2.53 29.90
CA PRO A 65 -1.26 1.81 30.50
C PRO A 65 -2.22 2.74 31.28
N ASP A 66 -1.81 3.96 31.62
CA ASP A 66 -2.59 4.90 32.44
C ASP A 66 -3.61 5.73 31.63
N ILE A 67 -3.73 5.54 30.31
CA ILE A 67 -4.70 6.29 29.51
C ILE A 67 -6.07 5.60 29.47
N SER A 68 -7.11 6.40 29.22
CA SER A 68 -8.47 5.87 29.03
C SER A 68 -8.56 4.91 27.83
N GLU A 69 -9.49 3.95 27.89
CA GLU A 69 -9.73 3.02 26.77
C GLU A 69 -10.08 3.74 25.46
N GLU A 70 -10.78 4.87 25.56
CA GLU A 70 -11.15 5.69 24.40
C GLU A 70 -9.92 6.33 23.75
N GLU A 71 -8.99 6.83 24.55
CA GLU A 71 -7.75 7.43 24.06
C GLU A 71 -6.81 6.37 23.46
N HIS A 72 -6.72 5.20 24.11
CA HIS A 72 -6.00 4.04 23.57
C HIS A 72 -6.55 3.61 22.20
N TYR A 73 -7.88 3.58 22.07
CA TYR A 73 -8.55 3.28 20.81
C TYR A 73 -8.23 4.33 19.73
N ASN A 74 -8.29 5.62 20.05
CA ASN A 74 -8.02 6.69 19.08
C ASN A 74 -6.58 6.70 18.59
N ILE A 75 -5.61 6.47 19.48
CA ILE A 75 -4.18 6.39 19.11
C ILE A 75 -3.93 5.15 18.25
N SER A 76 -4.44 3.98 18.67
CA SER A 76 -4.32 2.74 17.90
C SER A 76 -4.95 2.87 16.51
N LEU A 77 -6.09 3.55 16.44
CA LEU A 77 -6.77 3.84 15.18
C LEU A 77 -5.94 4.76 14.28
N HIS A 78 -5.33 5.81 14.83
CA HIS A 78 -4.47 6.71 14.07
C HIS A 78 -3.31 5.95 13.42
N TRP A 79 -2.58 5.13 14.19
CA TRP A 79 -1.46 4.35 13.65
C TRP A 79 -1.90 3.24 12.70
N ALA A 80 -3.10 2.67 12.90
CA ALA A 80 -3.69 1.74 11.94
C ALA A 80 -4.06 2.42 10.61
N ASN A 81 -4.36 3.72 10.60
CA ASN A 81 -4.53 4.47 9.35
C ASN A 81 -3.18 4.76 8.69
N VAL A 82 -2.17 5.14 9.49
CA VAL A 82 -0.81 5.42 8.97
C VAL A 82 -0.25 4.18 8.24
N ARG A 83 -0.38 2.98 8.81
CA ARG A 83 0.09 1.75 8.13
C ARG A 83 -0.62 1.50 6.80
N ILE A 84 -1.94 1.76 6.72
CA ILE A 84 -2.72 1.62 5.48
C ILE A 84 -2.20 2.59 4.43
N TRP A 85 -1.96 3.85 4.81
CA TRP A 85 -1.42 4.87 3.91
C TRP A 85 -0.04 4.53 3.36
N ILE A 86 0.85 3.96 4.17
CA ILE A 86 2.20 3.54 3.74
C ILE A 86 2.12 2.44 2.68
N VAL A 87 1.29 1.42 2.89
CA VAL A 87 1.18 0.30 1.94
C VAL A 87 0.39 0.72 0.70
N ALA A 88 -0.67 1.52 0.86
CA ALA A 88 -1.48 2.00 -0.26
C ALA A 88 -0.70 2.93 -1.19
N SER A 89 0.14 3.83 -0.66
CA SER A 89 0.98 4.69 -1.51
C SER A 89 1.99 3.89 -2.34
N ALA A 90 2.62 2.88 -1.73
CA ALA A 90 3.52 1.98 -2.45
C ALA A 90 2.80 1.18 -3.54
N LEU A 91 1.58 0.71 -3.26
CA LEU A 91 0.72 0.03 -4.22
C LEU A 91 0.40 0.93 -5.42
N TYR A 92 -0.07 2.16 -5.18
CA TYR A 92 -0.41 3.09 -6.27
C TYR A 92 0.79 3.45 -7.15
N VAL A 93 1.98 3.58 -6.59
CA VAL A 93 3.21 3.80 -7.37
C VAL A 93 3.49 2.60 -8.30
N ASN A 94 3.31 1.37 -7.81
CA ASN A 94 3.51 0.17 -8.62
C ASN A 94 2.41 0.00 -9.69
N GLU A 95 1.16 0.37 -9.40
CA GLU A 95 0.08 0.40 -10.39
C GLU A 95 0.35 1.42 -11.50
N ALA A 96 0.82 2.62 -11.13
CA ALA A 96 1.18 3.65 -12.10
C ALA A 96 2.35 3.20 -13.00
N LEU A 97 3.36 2.54 -12.42
CA LEU A 97 4.46 1.96 -13.21
C LEU A 97 3.97 0.83 -14.11
N PHE A 98 3.10 -0.04 -13.62
CA PHE A 98 2.49 -1.08 -14.45
C PHE A 98 1.71 -0.49 -15.65
N ALA A 99 0.97 0.60 -15.44
CA ALA A 99 0.24 1.27 -16.52
C ALA A 99 1.17 1.72 -17.66
N VAL A 100 2.38 2.15 -17.32
CA VAL A 100 3.39 2.65 -18.27
C VAL A 100 4.20 1.50 -18.88
N THR A 101 4.69 0.56 -18.08
CA THR A 101 5.68 -0.43 -18.52
C THR A 101 5.07 -1.77 -18.94
N LYS A 102 3.84 -2.06 -18.50
CA LYS A 102 3.16 -3.35 -18.69
C LYS A 102 3.94 -4.56 -18.16
N ASN A 103 4.89 -4.35 -17.25
CA ASN A 103 5.67 -5.43 -16.68
C ASN A 103 4.81 -6.28 -15.72
N SER A 104 4.67 -7.58 -16.03
CA SER A 104 3.86 -8.51 -15.23
C SER A 104 4.32 -8.65 -13.78
N SER A 105 5.60 -8.40 -13.50
CA SER A 105 6.12 -8.42 -12.12
C SER A 105 5.46 -7.34 -11.24
N MET A 106 5.11 -6.19 -11.82
CA MET A 106 4.46 -5.11 -11.09
C MET A 106 3.04 -5.45 -10.66
N ILE A 107 2.27 -6.08 -11.53
CA ILE A 107 0.90 -6.46 -11.17
C ILE A 107 0.87 -7.53 -10.07
N PHE A 108 1.85 -8.43 -10.03
CA PHE A 108 2.02 -9.37 -8.91
C PHE A 108 2.36 -8.65 -7.60
N CYS A 109 3.26 -7.65 -7.63
CA CYS A 109 3.55 -6.82 -6.47
C CYS A 109 2.31 -6.06 -5.97
N CYS A 110 1.51 -5.48 -6.88
CA CYS A 110 0.25 -4.83 -6.52
C CYS A 110 -0.74 -5.81 -5.88
N LEU A 111 -0.87 -7.03 -6.42
CA LEU A 111 -1.73 -8.07 -5.87
C LEU A 111 -1.33 -8.44 -4.43
N ILE A 112 -0.03 -8.64 -4.18
CA ILE A 112 0.50 -8.94 -2.84
C ILE A 112 0.19 -7.79 -1.87
N ALA A 113 0.45 -6.54 -2.28
CA ALA A 113 0.15 -5.38 -1.45
C ALA A 113 -1.36 -5.25 -1.16
N ALA A 114 -2.22 -5.55 -2.14
CA ALA A 114 -3.67 -5.56 -1.95
C ALA A 114 -4.09 -6.62 -0.92
N ILE A 115 -3.57 -7.84 -1.00
CA ILE A 115 -3.81 -8.90 0.00
C ILE A 115 -3.35 -8.45 1.39
N VAL A 116 -2.15 -7.85 1.49
CA VAL A 116 -1.63 -7.35 2.78
C VAL A 116 -2.53 -6.27 3.36
N LEU A 117 -2.95 -5.31 2.54
CA LEU A 117 -3.92 -4.30 2.95
C LEU A 117 -5.19 -4.96 3.48
N VAL A 118 -5.71 -5.95 2.75
CA VAL A 118 -6.98 -6.60 3.08
C VAL A 118 -6.92 -7.36 4.40
N PHE A 119 -5.91 -8.22 4.56
CA PHE A 119 -5.86 -9.19 5.65
C PHE A 119 -5.06 -8.72 6.87
N PHE A 120 -4.02 -7.92 6.67
CA PHE A 120 -3.08 -7.56 7.75
C PHE A 120 -3.23 -6.12 8.21
N CYS A 121 -3.62 -5.19 7.33
CA CYS A 121 -3.78 -3.79 7.70
C CYS A 121 -5.18 -3.42 8.21
N ARG A 122 -6.14 -4.35 8.26
CA ARG A 122 -7.46 -4.13 8.85
C ARG A 122 -7.37 -4.07 10.38
N TYR A 123 -7.75 -2.94 10.98
CA TYR A 123 -7.90 -2.87 12.44
C TYR A 123 -9.21 -3.53 12.84
N LYS A 124 -9.15 -4.56 13.68
CA LYS A 124 -10.32 -5.23 14.25
C LYS A 124 -10.44 -4.76 15.69
N LYS A 125 -11.54 -4.08 16.01
CA LYS A 125 -11.90 -3.78 17.41
C LYS A 125 -12.02 -5.15 18.10
N ARG A 126 -11.09 -5.46 19.01
CA ARG A 126 -11.25 -6.59 19.93
C ARG A 126 -12.18 -6.17 21.04
#